data_AF-A0A925N1I8-F1
#
_entry.id   AF-A0A925N1I8-F1
#
_cell.length_a   1.000
_cell.length_b   1.000
_cell.length_c   1.000
_cell.angle_alpha   90.00
_cell.angle_beta   90.00
_cell.angle_gamma   90.00
#
_symmetry.space_group_name_H-M   'P 1'
#
loop_
_entity.id
_entity.type
_entity.pdbx_description
1 polymer ?
#
loop_
_entity_poly.entity_id
_entity_poly.type
_entity_poly.pdbx_seq_one_letter_code
_entity_poly.pdbx_strand_id
1 'polypeptide(L)'
;MNHHLDPNLPDAKWPLPWAVALSLFVLLQCCVMAYTTPLGIPPDELAHLSYVRDVADGGLLPDYANGKISNSEQGNYLSHPPLYYSVLGTLSRLGGWDPFEDYRVLRLISAQFVGLGFLLWLLSARNIGVGLGGAVVATLATCATPMFAYVAGSINNDTLLYFGVGLFFFGATREYMQHRLDRWSGLAMIAGLVVTFLTKATGSAFIVFFIAACLLPHYRQLVPLVRNRRHLAVLAVTCLICGAYFLYALARFGSLMPTPGTLYAESAPAQAMVPIEFAWRYAAAMWERLPIIMSHANIQPFVSHKGVLFFYGMLLVPAVGWLLARLGARRRGIDLALIRATDAFAIAFAAMLLLHVVITYRGYLHTGLLAGMQPRYFAFLLPALWFPAFALERRPAPRTLIAGTFFVCAAISFWASAPFVIARQSGVSHASNAAAASQHPGSQSKPAGKAGTAPAVQGHLDEFRLSGDRLKLRGWAFDARGSEAVRRIIVLRGDRRLTSVPSDRARPDVAKALSDPDALKSGFDTEVGGIPEGTRPCEIEVAGEARDGALVWLRRGTCNP
;
A
#
# COMPACT_ATOMS: atom_id res chain seq x y z
N MET A 1 39.40 -8.50 -21.29
CA MET A 1 38.75 -9.76 -21.73
C MET A 1 37.86 -9.42 -22.90
N ASN A 2 38.33 -9.70 -24.12
CA ASN A 2 37.51 -9.59 -25.34
C ASN A 2 36.60 -10.82 -25.39
N HIS A 3 35.38 -10.69 -24.87
CA HIS A 3 34.34 -11.67 -25.13
C HIS A 3 33.85 -11.45 -26.57
N HIS A 4 34.08 -12.46 -27.42
CA HIS A 4 33.32 -12.65 -28.64
C HIS A 4 31.83 -12.52 -28.31
N LEU A 5 31.17 -11.54 -28.94
CA LEU A 5 29.71 -11.46 -28.99
C LEU A 5 29.21 -12.77 -29.58
N ASP A 6 28.49 -13.57 -28.81
CA ASP A 6 27.76 -14.72 -29.33
C ASP A 6 26.63 -14.17 -30.22
N PRO A 7 26.68 -14.39 -31.55
CA PRO A 7 25.64 -13.92 -32.47
C PRO A 7 24.30 -14.66 -32.28
N ASN A 8 24.22 -15.64 -31.37
CA ASN A 8 23.01 -16.41 -31.08
C ASN A 8 22.22 -15.92 -29.86
N LEU A 9 22.52 -14.74 -29.30
CA LEU A 9 21.58 -14.12 -28.36
C LEU A 9 20.28 -13.83 -29.11
N PRO A 10 19.14 -14.43 -28.72
CA PRO A 10 17.95 -14.46 -29.55
C PRO A 10 17.45 -13.04 -29.82
N ASP A 11 17.43 -12.67 -31.10
CA ASP A 11 16.71 -11.54 -31.65
C ASP A 11 15.21 -11.72 -31.39
N ALA A 12 14.77 -11.30 -30.22
CA ALA A 12 13.37 -11.11 -29.89
C ALA A 12 13.19 -9.83 -29.07
N LYS A 13 13.83 -8.74 -29.50
CA LYS A 13 13.54 -7.40 -28.97
C LYS A 13 12.26 -6.90 -29.61
N TRP A 14 11.13 -7.42 -29.13
CA TRP A 14 9.79 -7.03 -29.56
C TRP A 14 9.66 -5.49 -29.70
N PRO A 15 8.89 -4.99 -30.68
CA PRO A 15 8.86 -3.56 -31.02
C PRO A 15 8.54 -2.62 -29.85
N LEU A 16 9.18 -1.43 -29.81
CA LEU A 16 8.91 -0.40 -28.80
C LEU A 16 7.41 -0.07 -28.62
N PRO A 17 6.57 -0.03 -29.68
CA PRO A 17 5.14 0.20 -29.55
C PRO A 17 4.43 -0.75 -28.57
N TRP A 18 4.90 -1.99 -28.40
CA TRP A 18 4.32 -2.89 -27.39
C TRP A 18 4.62 -2.46 -25.96
N ALA A 19 5.78 -1.84 -25.70
CA ALA A 19 6.12 -1.36 -24.37
C ALA A 19 5.19 -0.21 -24.01
N VAL A 20 5.00 0.68 -24.98
CA VAL A 20 4.08 1.81 -24.88
C VAL A 20 2.65 1.31 -24.68
N ALA A 21 2.18 0.35 -25.47
CA ALA A 21 0.83 -0.20 -25.34
C ALA A 21 0.57 -0.84 -23.97
N LEU A 22 1.51 -1.65 -23.45
CA LEU A 22 1.40 -2.27 -22.13
C LEU A 22 1.47 -1.24 -20.98
N SER A 23 2.31 -0.22 -21.11
CA SER A 23 2.38 0.89 -20.15
C SER A 23 1.12 1.74 -20.17
N LEU A 24 0.57 2.05 -21.36
CA LEU A 24 -0.70 2.75 -21.51
C LEU A 24 -1.86 1.96 -20.91
N PHE A 25 -1.87 0.63 -21.06
CA PHE A 25 -2.88 -0.23 -20.42
C PHE A 25 -2.86 -0.07 -18.89
N VAL A 26 -1.68 -0.11 -18.27
CA VAL A 26 -1.53 0.14 -16.82
C VAL A 26 -1.95 1.55 -16.45
N LEU A 27 -1.52 2.55 -17.21
CA LEU A 27 -1.84 3.95 -16.97
C LEU A 27 -3.35 4.20 -17.01
N LEU A 28 -4.07 3.65 -18.00
CA LEU A 28 -5.52 3.77 -18.09
C LEU A 28 -6.21 3.19 -16.84
N GLN A 29 -5.71 2.07 -16.31
CA GLN A 29 -6.21 1.51 -15.06
C GLN A 29 -6.02 2.49 -13.88
N CYS A 30 -4.86 3.13 -13.80
CA CYS A 30 -4.54 4.13 -12.76
C CYS A 30 -5.41 5.38 -12.92
N CYS A 31 -5.63 5.86 -14.15
CA CYS A 31 -6.49 7.00 -14.45
C CYS A 31 -7.94 6.73 -14.04
N VAL A 32 -8.46 5.52 -14.30
CA VAL A 32 -9.78 5.12 -13.82
C VAL A 32 -9.83 5.28 -12.30
N MET A 33 -8.88 4.71 -11.56
CA MET A 33 -8.85 4.84 -10.09
C MET A 33 -8.73 6.30 -9.62
N ALA A 34 -7.97 7.12 -10.34
CA ALA A 34 -7.78 8.53 -10.03
C ALA A 34 -9.07 9.34 -10.11
N TYR A 35 -9.89 9.11 -11.14
CA TYR A 35 -11.17 9.81 -11.30
C TYR A 35 -12.24 9.35 -10.33
N THR A 36 -12.13 8.10 -9.88
CA THR A 36 -13.29 7.43 -9.34
C THR A 36 -13.21 7.13 -7.86
N THR A 37 -12.02 7.20 -7.29
CA THR A 37 -11.84 7.11 -5.84
C THR A 37 -12.19 8.47 -5.22
N PRO A 38 -13.00 8.57 -4.16
CA PRO A 38 -13.22 9.85 -3.50
C PRO A 38 -11.93 10.41 -2.87
N LEU A 39 -11.87 11.72 -2.67
CA LEU A 39 -10.74 12.39 -2.01
C LEU A 39 -10.63 11.95 -0.55
N GLY A 40 -9.41 11.70 -0.08
CA GLY A 40 -9.13 11.37 1.33
C GLY A 40 -9.44 9.93 1.73
N ILE A 41 -9.98 9.12 0.81
CA ILE A 41 -10.17 7.68 0.98
C ILE A 41 -8.84 6.91 0.84
N PRO A 42 -7.96 7.22 -0.15
CA PRO A 42 -6.63 6.66 -0.18
C PRO A 42 -5.85 6.98 1.09
N PRO A 43 -5.06 6.01 1.56
CA PRO A 43 -4.34 6.15 2.81
C PRO A 43 -3.33 7.30 2.72
N ASP A 44 -3.30 8.13 3.76
CA ASP A 44 -2.38 9.25 3.90
C ASP A 44 -2.53 10.36 2.82
N GLU A 45 -3.57 10.31 1.97
CA GLU A 45 -3.69 11.21 0.82
C GLU A 45 -3.80 12.68 1.22
N LEU A 46 -4.57 12.98 2.27
CA LEU A 46 -4.70 14.35 2.78
C LEU A 46 -3.38 14.88 3.34
N ALA A 47 -2.59 14.01 3.99
CA ALA A 47 -1.28 14.38 4.48
C ALA A 47 -0.30 14.65 3.32
N HIS A 48 -0.36 13.86 2.24
CA HIS A 48 0.42 14.13 1.04
C HIS A 48 0.01 15.45 0.37
N LEU A 49 -1.29 15.67 0.18
CA LEU A 49 -1.83 16.89 -0.42
C LEU A 49 -1.49 18.15 0.37
N SER A 50 -1.45 18.06 1.70
CA SER A 50 -1.09 19.20 2.54
C SER A 50 0.36 19.64 2.28
N TYR A 51 1.31 18.71 2.17
CA TYR A 51 2.68 19.05 1.76
C TYR A 51 2.80 19.55 0.31
N VAL A 52 1.94 19.07 -0.60
CA VAL A 52 1.87 19.60 -1.96
C VAL A 52 1.41 21.06 -1.93
N ARG A 53 0.42 21.38 -1.07
CA ARG A 53 -0.07 22.74 -0.85
C ARG A 53 0.99 23.65 -0.24
N ASP A 54 1.73 23.21 0.76
CA ASP A 54 2.83 24.00 1.34
C ASP A 54 3.82 24.47 0.26
N VAL A 55 4.17 23.58 -0.68
CA VAL A 55 5.07 23.91 -1.80
C VAL A 55 4.38 24.85 -2.80
N ALA A 56 3.10 24.60 -3.11
CA ALA A 56 2.33 25.42 -4.04
C ALA A 56 2.15 26.87 -3.53
N ASP A 57 1.94 27.05 -2.22
CA ASP A 57 1.66 28.34 -1.59
C ASP A 57 2.92 29.22 -1.42
N GLY A 58 4.12 28.64 -1.32
CA GLY A 58 5.31 29.49 -1.15
C GLY A 58 6.61 28.79 -0.79
N GLY A 59 7.03 27.78 -1.56
CA GLY A 59 8.34 27.16 -1.35
C GLY A 59 8.80 26.23 -2.47
N LEU A 60 9.93 25.56 -2.24
CA LEU A 60 10.37 24.36 -2.97
C LEU A 60 10.36 23.11 -2.08
N LEU A 61 10.23 23.27 -0.77
CA LEU A 61 10.18 22.19 0.21
C LEU A 61 8.87 22.31 0.99
N PRO A 62 8.29 21.18 1.43
CA PRO A 62 7.17 21.19 2.38
C PRO A 62 7.53 21.92 3.68
N ASP A 63 6.53 22.40 4.41
CA ASP A 63 6.74 22.94 5.75
C ASP A 63 6.92 21.80 6.75
N TYR A 64 8.15 21.29 6.83
CA TYR A 64 8.51 20.25 7.80
C TYR A 64 8.61 20.75 9.24
N ALA A 65 8.52 22.06 9.49
CA ALA A 65 8.59 22.62 10.83
C ALA A 65 7.19 22.78 11.46
N ASN A 66 6.23 23.32 10.71
CA ASN A 66 4.90 23.64 11.22
C ASN A 66 3.74 23.14 10.34
N GLY A 67 4.03 22.38 9.28
CA GLY A 67 3.02 21.88 8.35
C GLY A 67 1.95 21.06 9.06
N LYS A 68 0.69 21.29 8.68
CA LYS A 68 -0.48 20.61 9.23
C LYS A 68 -1.18 19.78 8.18
N ILE A 69 -1.98 18.83 8.61
CA ILE A 69 -2.92 18.15 7.70
C ILE A 69 -4.11 19.08 7.50
N SER A 70 -4.49 19.33 6.25
CA SER A 70 -5.63 20.15 5.90
C SER A 70 -6.90 19.68 6.61
N ASN A 71 -7.70 20.64 7.10
CA ASN A 71 -8.88 20.43 7.94
C ASN A 71 -8.59 19.74 9.29
N SER A 72 -7.36 19.82 9.80
CA SER A 72 -6.97 19.27 11.10
C SER A 72 -5.96 20.17 11.82
N GLU A 73 -6.02 20.19 13.15
CA GLU A 73 -4.97 20.79 13.98
C GLU A 73 -3.73 19.89 14.12
N GLN A 74 -3.80 18.66 13.63
CA GLN A 74 -2.70 17.70 13.69
C GLN A 74 -1.56 18.12 12.75
N GLY A 75 -0.35 18.19 13.31
CA GLY A 75 0.89 18.32 12.54
C GLY A 75 1.03 17.17 11.55
N ASN A 76 1.53 17.46 10.36
CA ASN A 76 1.75 16.43 9.34
C ASN A 76 2.77 15.39 9.84
N TYR A 77 2.42 14.11 9.73
CA TYR A 77 3.22 13.01 10.27
C TYR A 77 4.10 12.31 9.23
N LEU A 78 4.05 12.74 7.96
CA LEU A 78 4.75 12.04 6.88
C LEU A 78 6.26 12.35 6.90
N SER A 79 7.05 11.36 7.31
CA SER A 79 8.52 11.41 7.34
C SER A 79 9.12 11.00 5.99
N HIS A 80 8.95 11.85 4.98
CA HIS A 80 9.37 11.55 3.61
C HIS A 80 10.24 12.67 3.02
N PRO A 81 11.29 12.32 2.25
CA PRO A 81 12.04 13.29 1.45
C PRO A 81 11.16 14.07 0.45
N PRO A 82 11.64 15.21 -0.06
CA PRO A 82 10.75 16.29 -0.51
C PRO A 82 10.34 16.16 -1.97
N LEU A 83 11.06 15.39 -2.79
CA LEU A 83 11.02 15.54 -4.25
C LEU A 83 9.63 15.35 -4.83
N TYR A 84 8.87 14.39 -4.31
CA TYR A 84 7.49 14.16 -4.75
C TYR A 84 6.62 15.41 -4.56
N TYR A 85 6.69 16.02 -3.38
CA TYR A 85 5.92 17.21 -3.02
C TYR A 85 6.44 18.44 -3.76
N SER A 86 7.77 18.59 -3.87
CA SER A 86 8.42 19.67 -4.61
C SER A 86 7.98 19.69 -6.08
N VAL A 87 7.99 18.52 -6.74
CA VAL A 87 7.57 18.40 -8.14
C VAL A 87 6.08 18.68 -8.29
N LEU A 88 5.24 17.99 -7.51
CA LEU A 88 3.80 18.09 -7.67
C LEU A 88 3.25 19.47 -7.26
N GLY A 89 3.78 20.06 -6.19
CA GLY A 89 3.41 21.41 -5.74
C GLY A 89 3.89 22.50 -6.70
N THR A 90 5.09 22.36 -7.28
CA THR A 90 5.56 23.28 -8.32
C THR A 90 4.67 23.19 -9.57
N LEU A 91 4.29 21.98 -9.99
CA LEU A 91 3.35 21.79 -11.10
C LEU A 91 1.97 22.39 -10.78
N SER A 92 1.47 22.21 -9.55
CA SER A 92 0.23 22.83 -9.08
C SER A 92 0.28 24.35 -9.19
N ARG A 93 1.36 24.96 -8.69
CA ARG A 93 1.59 26.41 -8.76
C ARG A 93 1.69 26.92 -10.19
N LEU A 94 2.42 26.23 -11.06
CA LEU A 94 2.55 26.60 -12.47
C LEU A 94 1.24 26.43 -13.26
N GLY A 95 0.45 25.43 -12.90
CA GLY A 95 -0.85 25.16 -13.52
C GLY A 95 -2.00 26.00 -12.97
N GLY A 96 -1.80 26.72 -11.85
CA GLY A 96 -2.86 27.44 -11.16
C GLY A 96 -3.92 26.52 -10.54
N TRP A 97 -3.54 25.29 -10.18
CA TRP A 97 -4.44 24.28 -9.63
C TRP A 97 -4.39 24.31 -8.10
N ASP A 98 -5.54 24.38 -7.45
CA ASP A 98 -5.62 24.19 -6.01
C ASP A 98 -5.48 22.69 -5.68
N PRO A 99 -4.55 22.26 -4.81
CA PRO A 99 -4.32 20.84 -4.58
C PRO A 99 -5.54 20.07 -4.06
N PHE A 100 -6.48 20.72 -3.38
CA PHE A 100 -7.66 20.10 -2.80
C PHE A 100 -8.87 20.15 -3.73
N GLU A 101 -9.09 21.25 -4.45
CA GLU A 101 -10.18 21.37 -5.42
C GLU A 101 -9.86 20.62 -6.73
N ASP A 102 -8.62 20.75 -7.22
CA ASP A 102 -8.13 20.17 -8.47
C ASP A 102 -7.34 18.86 -8.27
N TYR A 103 -7.54 18.19 -7.13
CA TYR A 103 -6.81 16.97 -6.75
C TYR A 103 -6.79 15.88 -7.84
N ARG A 104 -7.81 15.83 -8.72
CA ARG A 104 -7.87 14.89 -9.84
C ARG A 104 -6.76 15.15 -10.86
N VAL A 105 -6.43 16.40 -11.15
CA VAL A 105 -5.32 16.75 -12.04
C VAL A 105 -4.01 16.24 -11.45
N LEU A 106 -3.80 16.46 -10.14
CA LEU A 106 -2.61 15.99 -9.44
C LEU A 106 -2.51 14.47 -9.34
N ARG A 107 -3.64 13.76 -9.20
CA ARG A 107 -3.69 12.30 -9.29
C ARG A 107 -3.31 11.80 -10.67
N LEU A 108 -3.78 12.44 -11.74
CA LEU A 108 -3.40 12.07 -13.11
C LEU A 108 -1.90 12.28 -13.34
N ILE A 109 -1.34 13.39 -12.88
CA ILE A 109 0.11 13.62 -12.92
C ILE A 109 0.85 12.53 -12.15
N SER A 110 0.38 12.17 -10.95
CA SER A 110 0.98 11.08 -10.15
C SER A 110 0.89 9.73 -10.87
N ALA A 111 -0.24 9.42 -11.51
CA ALA A 111 -0.42 8.21 -12.30
C ALA A 111 0.54 8.16 -13.51
N GLN A 112 0.89 9.31 -14.10
CA GLN A 112 1.89 9.37 -15.16
C GLN A 112 3.29 8.93 -14.69
N PHE A 113 3.67 9.22 -13.44
CA PHE A 113 4.93 8.70 -12.90
C PHE A 113 4.95 7.16 -12.89
N VAL A 114 3.82 6.53 -12.55
CA VAL A 114 3.69 5.07 -12.63
C VAL A 114 3.71 4.58 -14.08
N GLY A 115 2.98 5.22 -14.99
CA GLY A 115 2.99 4.87 -16.41
C GLY A 115 4.41 4.91 -17.02
N LEU A 116 5.12 6.01 -16.81
CA LEU A 116 6.50 6.19 -17.26
C LEU A 116 7.47 5.22 -16.58
N GLY A 117 7.35 5.02 -15.27
CA GLY A 117 8.14 4.05 -14.53
C GLY A 117 7.92 2.62 -15.00
N PHE A 118 6.66 2.26 -15.32
CA PHE A 118 6.30 0.96 -15.88
C PHE A 118 6.88 0.76 -17.28
N LEU A 119 6.85 1.81 -18.13
CA LEU A 119 7.54 1.78 -19.43
C LEU A 119 9.04 1.49 -19.25
N LEU A 120 9.70 2.14 -18.31
CA LEU A 120 11.12 1.91 -18.01
C LEU A 120 11.39 0.48 -17.51
N TRP A 121 10.47 -0.10 -16.72
CA TRP A 121 10.54 -1.51 -16.36
C TRP A 121 10.41 -2.44 -17.56
N LEU A 122 9.48 -2.19 -18.49
CA LEU A 122 9.33 -2.97 -19.72
C LEU A 122 10.56 -2.85 -20.63
N LEU A 123 11.16 -1.66 -20.72
CA LEU A 123 12.42 -1.46 -21.44
C LEU A 123 13.58 -2.20 -20.76
N SER A 124 13.61 -2.24 -19.43
CA SER A 124 14.56 -3.04 -18.67
C SER A 124 14.36 -4.54 -18.94
N ALA A 125 13.11 -5.02 -18.96
CA ALA A 125 12.75 -6.39 -19.31
C ALA A 125 13.22 -6.75 -20.73
N ARG A 126 13.02 -5.85 -21.69
CA ARG A 126 13.54 -5.97 -23.06
C ARG A 126 15.07 -5.99 -23.09
N ASN A 127 15.73 -5.23 -22.22
CA ASN A 127 17.20 -5.20 -22.14
C ASN A 127 17.80 -6.50 -21.63
N ILE A 128 17.11 -7.21 -20.73
CA ILE A 128 17.53 -8.50 -20.17
C ILE A 128 17.00 -9.72 -20.95
N GLY A 129 16.33 -9.50 -22.09
CA GLY A 129 15.89 -10.58 -22.98
C GLY A 129 14.52 -11.19 -22.66
N VAL A 130 13.68 -10.53 -21.87
CA VAL A 130 12.29 -10.97 -21.66
C VAL A 130 11.50 -10.83 -22.98
N GLY A 131 10.98 -11.95 -23.49
CA GLY A 131 10.12 -11.96 -24.67
C GLY A 131 8.74 -11.31 -24.43
N LEU A 132 8.05 -10.93 -25.51
CA LEU A 132 6.78 -10.18 -25.44
C LEU A 132 5.74 -10.87 -24.55
N GLY A 133 5.56 -12.19 -24.71
CA GLY A 133 4.63 -12.95 -23.86
C GLY A 133 4.96 -12.85 -22.37
N GLY A 134 6.24 -12.84 -22.00
CA GLY A 134 6.67 -12.63 -20.62
C GLY A 134 6.36 -11.23 -20.10
N ALA A 135 6.56 -10.21 -20.94
CA ALA A 135 6.21 -8.83 -20.63
C ALA A 135 4.70 -8.65 -20.46
N VAL A 136 3.88 -9.27 -21.32
CA VAL A 136 2.41 -9.30 -21.21
C VAL A 136 2.00 -9.95 -19.88
N VAL A 137 2.53 -11.13 -19.56
CA VAL A 137 2.19 -11.83 -18.31
C VAL A 137 2.60 -11.02 -17.08
N ALA A 138 3.80 -10.43 -17.05
CA ALA A 138 4.23 -9.57 -15.94
C ALA A 138 3.34 -8.31 -15.81
N THR A 139 2.86 -7.76 -16.93
CA THR A 139 1.91 -6.64 -16.94
C THR A 139 0.58 -7.06 -16.32
N LEU A 140 0.02 -8.18 -16.77
CA LEU A 140 -1.23 -8.71 -16.23
C LEU A 140 -1.10 -9.06 -14.74
N ALA A 141 0.02 -9.63 -14.31
CA ALA A 141 0.28 -9.93 -12.89
C ALA A 141 0.30 -8.65 -12.02
N THR A 142 0.90 -7.59 -12.55
CA THR A 142 0.95 -6.29 -11.88
C THR A 142 -0.46 -5.71 -11.75
N CYS A 143 -1.24 -5.71 -12.84
CA CYS A 143 -2.64 -5.27 -12.86
C CYS A 143 -3.57 -6.12 -11.97
N ALA A 144 -3.26 -7.41 -11.82
CA ALA A 144 -3.99 -8.35 -10.96
C ALA A 144 -3.74 -8.12 -9.47
N THR A 145 -2.74 -7.33 -9.08
CA THR A 145 -2.54 -6.93 -7.69
C THR A 145 -3.50 -5.79 -7.34
N PRO A 146 -4.54 -6.01 -6.53
CA PRO A 146 -5.64 -5.03 -6.42
C PRO A 146 -5.23 -3.66 -5.88
N MET A 147 -4.33 -3.68 -4.88
CA MET A 147 -3.82 -2.45 -4.27
C MET A 147 -2.96 -1.61 -5.22
N PHE A 148 -2.43 -2.20 -6.31
CA PHE A 148 -1.49 -1.52 -7.20
C PHE A 148 -2.13 -0.33 -7.92
N ALA A 149 -3.16 -0.57 -8.73
CA ALA A 149 -3.81 0.50 -9.50
C ALA A 149 -4.48 1.54 -8.61
N TYR A 150 -5.01 1.10 -7.45
CA TYR A 150 -5.59 1.98 -6.45
C TYR A 150 -4.57 2.96 -5.88
N VAL A 151 -3.42 2.47 -5.41
CA VAL A 151 -2.34 3.34 -4.91
C VAL A 151 -1.78 4.21 -6.05
N ALA A 152 -1.59 3.64 -7.23
CA ALA A 152 -1.08 4.37 -8.40
C ALA A 152 -2.00 5.50 -8.88
N GLY A 153 -3.31 5.38 -8.68
CA GLY A 153 -4.30 6.41 -8.99
C GLY A 153 -4.51 7.45 -7.87
N SER A 154 -3.77 7.37 -6.77
CA SER A 154 -3.92 8.29 -5.62
C SER A 154 -2.71 9.20 -5.44
N ILE A 155 -2.84 10.25 -4.62
CA ILE A 155 -1.72 11.16 -4.32
C ILE A 155 -0.88 10.57 -3.20
N ASN A 156 0.26 9.98 -3.58
CA ASN A 156 1.27 9.46 -2.67
C ASN A 156 2.65 9.40 -3.34
N ASN A 157 3.70 9.34 -2.53
CA ASN A 157 5.08 9.28 -2.99
C ASN A 157 5.50 7.91 -3.59
N ASP A 158 4.69 6.86 -3.48
CA ASP A 158 5.01 5.56 -4.13
C ASP A 158 4.98 5.69 -5.65
N THR A 159 4.17 6.60 -6.20
CA THR A 159 4.06 6.86 -7.64
C THR A 159 5.37 7.35 -8.27
N LEU A 160 6.00 8.37 -7.67
CA LEU A 160 7.29 8.88 -8.13
C LEU A 160 8.43 7.92 -7.79
N LEU A 161 8.33 7.16 -6.70
CA LEU A 161 9.30 6.12 -6.38
C LEU A 161 9.36 5.07 -7.49
N TYR A 162 8.20 4.70 -8.04
CA TYR A 162 8.08 3.78 -9.17
C TYR A 162 8.91 4.23 -10.37
N PHE A 163 8.81 5.52 -10.71
CA PHE A 163 9.57 6.14 -11.78
C PHE A 163 11.07 6.11 -11.50
N GLY A 164 11.51 6.54 -10.30
CA GLY A 164 12.93 6.57 -9.93
C GLY A 164 13.60 5.20 -9.97
N VAL A 165 12.94 4.18 -9.42
CA VAL A 165 13.49 2.80 -9.43
C VAL A 165 13.52 2.27 -10.86
N GLY A 166 12.46 2.44 -11.65
CA GLY A 166 12.43 2.04 -13.06
C GLY A 166 13.54 2.71 -13.88
N LEU A 167 13.82 3.98 -13.63
CA LEU A 167 14.87 4.74 -14.32
C LEU A 167 16.28 4.23 -13.98
N PHE A 168 16.52 3.90 -12.71
CA PHE A 168 17.77 3.26 -12.29
C PHE A 168 17.99 1.91 -13.00
N PHE A 169 16.98 1.02 -12.97
CA PHE A 169 17.10 -0.30 -13.60
C PHE A 169 17.20 -0.22 -15.13
N PHE A 170 16.56 0.76 -15.76
CA PHE A 170 16.73 0.98 -17.21
C PHE A 170 18.18 1.34 -17.55
N GLY A 171 18.78 2.28 -16.81
CA GLY A 171 20.19 2.62 -16.98
C GLY A 171 21.12 1.44 -16.69
N ALA A 172 20.91 0.74 -15.57
CA ALA A 172 21.72 -0.38 -15.15
C ALA A 172 21.65 -1.57 -16.15
N THR A 173 20.45 -1.95 -16.60
CA THR A 173 20.31 -3.06 -17.58
C THR A 173 20.91 -2.70 -18.93
N ARG A 174 20.77 -1.44 -19.38
CA ARG A 174 21.40 -0.97 -20.61
C ARG A 174 22.93 -1.07 -20.52
N GLU A 175 23.51 -0.66 -19.39
CA GLU A 175 24.95 -0.67 -19.20
C GLU A 175 25.51 -2.08 -19.01
N TYR A 176 24.93 -2.88 -18.11
CA TYR A 176 25.50 -4.15 -17.67
C TYR A 176 25.01 -5.38 -18.45
N MET A 177 23.82 -5.32 -19.05
CA MET A 177 23.22 -6.48 -19.76
C MET A 177 23.29 -6.30 -21.27
N GLN A 178 23.27 -5.07 -21.79
CA GLN A 178 23.49 -4.79 -23.21
C GLN A 178 24.91 -4.31 -23.54
N HIS A 179 25.78 -4.16 -22.52
CA HIS A 179 27.13 -3.60 -22.67
C HIS A 179 27.14 -2.22 -23.37
N ARG A 180 26.06 -1.43 -23.23
CA ARG A 180 25.94 -0.10 -23.85
C ARG A 180 26.39 0.97 -22.88
N LEU A 181 27.67 1.30 -22.98
CA LEU A 181 28.35 2.31 -22.16
C LEU A 181 28.17 3.73 -22.74
N ASP A 182 26.94 4.19 -22.92
CA ASP A 182 26.66 5.55 -23.42
C ASP A 182 26.25 6.51 -22.30
N ARG A 183 26.30 7.83 -22.57
CA ARG A 183 25.95 8.86 -21.57
C ARG A 183 24.54 8.71 -21.00
N TRP A 184 23.60 8.13 -21.76
CA TRP A 184 22.21 8.03 -21.35
C TRP A 184 21.99 6.98 -20.27
N SER A 185 22.74 5.87 -20.27
CA SER A 185 22.65 4.90 -19.17
C SER A 185 23.17 5.50 -17.85
N GLY A 186 24.25 6.28 -17.89
CA GLY A 186 24.78 6.96 -16.72
C GLY A 186 23.84 8.05 -16.18
N LEU A 187 23.27 8.88 -17.08
CA LEU A 187 22.26 9.88 -16.71
C LEU A 187 21.01 9.23 -16.13
N ALA A 188 20.53 8.13 -16.70
CA ALA A 188 19.38 7.38 -16.17
C ALA A 188 19.67 6.81 -14.78
N MET A 189 20.88 6.27 -14.55
CA MET A 189 21.28 5.80 -13.22
C MET A 189 21.34 6.94 -12.20
N ILE A 190 21.97 8.08 -12.54
CA ILE A 190 22.04 9.26 -11.65
C ILE A 190 20.63 9.75 -11.31
N ALA A 191 19.81 9.98 -12.33
CA ALA A 191 18.46 10.49 -12.16
C ALA A 191 17.59 9.51 -11.36
N GLY A 192 17.69 8.20 -11.65
CA GLY A 192 16.97 7.18 -10.90
C GLY A 192 17.35 7.14 -9.42
N LEU A 193 18.67 7.18 -9.13
CA LEU A 193 19.16 7.26 -7.75
C LEU A 193 18.67 8.53 -7.04
N VAL A 194 18.83 9.71 -7.65
CA VAL A 194 18.39 10.97 -7.06
C VAL A 194 16.89 10.96 -6.80
N VAL A 195 16.09 10.53 -7.78
CA VAL A 195 14.63 10.45 -7.63
C VAL A 195 14.26 9.50 -6.50
N THR A 196 14.84 8.31 -6.46
CA THR A 196 14.51 7.34 -5.40
C THR A 196 14.92 7.84 -4.00
N PHE A 197 16.14 8.34 -3.84
CA PHE A 197 16.67 8.81 -2.55
C PHE A 197 15.93 10.04 -2.02
N LEU A 198 15.49 10.93 -2.90
CA LEU A 198 14.72 12.12 -2.53
C LEU A 198 13.20 11.89 -2.57
N THR A 199 12.72 10.66 -2.72
CA THR A 199 11.28 10.33 -2.68
C THR A 199 10.90 9.43 -1.51
N LYS A 200 11.60 8.30 -1.30
CA LYS A 200 11.20 7.32 -0.27
C LYS A 200 12.34 6.41 0.20
N ALA A 201 12.40 6.22 1.52
CA ALA A 201 13.42 5.41 2.18
C ALA A 201 13.40 3.92 1.75
N THR A 202 12.21 3.35 1.55
CA THR A 202 12.04 1.91 1.21
C THR A 202 12.72 1.56 -0.11
N GLY A 203 12.50 2.35 -1.15
CA GLY A 203 13.18 2.18 -2.43
C GLY A 203 14.68 2.47 -2.36
N SER A 204 15.08 3.45 -1.55
CA SER A 204 16.49 3.79 -1.33
C SER A 204 17.25 2.62 -0.69
N ALA A 205 16.70 2.05 0.39
CA ALA A 205 17.24 0.88 1.06
C ALA A 205 17.32 -0.32 0.09
N PHE A 206 16.27 -0.54 -0.72
CA PHE A 206 16.29 -1.59 -1.73
C PHE A 206 17.43 -1.42 -2.74
N ILE A 207 17.62 -0.23 -3.32
CA ILE A 207 18.71 0.01 -4.29
C ILE A 207 20.08 -0.18 -3.62
N VAL A 208 20.26 0.31 -2.39
CA VAL A 208 21.52 0.11 -1.65
C VAL A 208 21.80 -1.37 -1.44
N PHE A 209 20.82 -2.15 -0.97
CA PHE A 209 20.98 -3.59 -0.79
C PHE A 209 21.18 -4.33 -2.12
N PHE A 210 20.56 -3.87 -3.21
CA PHE A 210 20.76 -4.44 -4.54
C PHE A 210 22.18 -4.22 -5.05
N ILE A 211 22.69 -2.99 -4.96
CA ILE A 211 24.07 -2.66 -5.33
C ILE A 211 25.05 -3.45 -4.45
N ALA A 212 24.81 -3.51 -3.14
CA ALA A 212 25.62 -4.30 -2.23
C ALA A 212 25.62 -5.78 -2.59
N ALA A 213 24.45 -6.39 -2.85
CA ALA A 213 24.33 -7.80 -3.22
C ALA A 213 25.00 -8.13 -4.57
N CYS A 214 25.02 -7.19 -5.52
CA CYS A 214 25.79 -7.31 -6.75
C CYS A 214 27.31 -7.30 -6.51
N LEU A 215 27.79 -6.38 -5.65
CA LEU A 215 29.21 -6.08 -5.50
C LEU A 215 29.93 -6.92 -4.44
N LEU A 216 29.28 -7.25 -3.33
CA LEU A 216 29.90 -7.91 -2.17
C LEU A 216 30.50 -9.28 -2.51
N PRO A 217 29.83 -10.17 -3.29
CA PRO A 217 30.43 -11.44 -3.72
C PRO A 217 31.66 -11.24 -4.63
N HIS A 218 31.82 -10.04 -5.19
CA HIS A 218 32.88 -9.65 -6.10
C HIS A 218 33.69 -8.48 -5.53
N TYR A 219 33.90 -8.42 -4.21
CA TYR A 219 34.54 -7.27 -3.54
C TYR A 219 35.90 -6.87 -4.17
N ARG A 220 36.63 -7.83 -4.77
CA ARG A 220 37.87 -7.56 -5.50
C ARG A 220 37.68 -6.69 -6.75
N GLN A 221 36.49 -6.71 -7.35
CA GLN A 221 36.08 -5.87 -8.47
C GLN A 221 35.63 -4.47 -8.06
N LEU A 222 35.47 -4.19 -6.74
CA LEU A 222 35.15 -2.85 -6.25
C LEU A 222 36.22 -1.83 -6.63
N VAL A 223 37.50 -2.19 -6.51
CA VAL A 223 38.61 -1.27 -6.82
C VAL A 223 38.57 -0.83 -8.30
N PRO A 224 38.47 -1.75 -9.28
CA PRO A 224 38.24 -1.38 -10.68
C PRO A 224 36.98 -0.54 -10.91
N LEU A 225 35.86 -0.90 -10.26
CA LEU A 225 34.58 -0.20 -10.41
C LEU A 225 34.65 1.24 -9.91
N VAL A 226 35.23 1.46 -8.72
CA VAL A 226 35.41 2.79 -8.12
C VAL A 226 36.46 3.62 -8.88
N ARG A 227 37.47 2.96 -9.47
CA ARG A 227 38.44 3.64 -10.35
C ARG A 227 37.85 4.03 -11.71
N ASN A 228 36.70 3.48 -12.10
CA ASN A 228 36.02 3.91 -13.31
C ASN A 228 35.47 5.33 -13.10
N ARG A 229 36.08 6.31 -13.80
CA ARG A 229 35.71 7.73 -13.74
C ARG A 229 34.21 7.98 -13.89
N ARG A 230 33.54 7.18 -14.68
CA ARG A 230 32.10 7.31 -14.93
C ARG A 230 31.27 6.85 -13.75
N HIS A 231 31.58 5.69 -13.17
CA HIS A 231 30.90 5.22 -11.95
C HIS A 231 31.18 6.14 -10.78
N LEU A 232 32.40 6.67 -10.69
CA LEU A 232 32.75 7.72 -9.73
C LEU A 232 31.93 8.99 -9.97
N ALA A 233 31.72 9.42 -11.22
CA ALA A 233 30.87 10.56 -11.53
C ALA A 233 29.40 10.32 -11.14
N VAL A 234 28.85 9.12 -11.43
CA VAL A 234 27.50 8.75 -10.98
C VAL A 234 27.40 8.85 -9.46
N LEU A 235 28.32 8.21 -8.74
CA LEU A 235 28.35 8.23 -7.28
C LEU A 235 28.50 9.66 -6.74
N ALA A 236 29.46 10.43 -7.25
CA ALA A 236 29.76 11.78 -6.79
C ALA A 236 28.57 12.72 -6.98
N VAL A 237 27.92 12.70 -8.16
CA VAL A 237 26.75 13.55 -8.43
C VAL A 237 25.57 13.15 -7.54
N THR A 238 25.29 11.85 -7.41
CA THR A 238 24.21 11.36 -6.54
C THR A 238 24.48 11.72 -5.07
N CYS A 239 25.69 11.51 -4.57
CA CYS A 239 26.09 11.85 -3.21
C CYS A 239 26.04 13.36 -2.96
N LEU A 240 26.47 14.18 -3.92
CA LEU A 240 26.40 15.63 -3.81
C LEU A 240 24.95 16.10 -3.68
N ILE A 241 24.06 15.67 -4.59
CA ILE A 241 22.65 16.13 -4.60
C ILE A 241 21.88 15.59 -3.39
N CYS A 242 21.93 14.27 -3.15
CA CYS A 242 21.17 13.65 -2.07
C CYS A 242 21.77 14.01 -0.70
N GLY A 243 23.11 13.99 -0.60
CA GLY A 243 23.82 14.35 0.60
C GLY A 243 23.61 15.81 0.99
N ALA A 244 23.60 16.74 0.03
CA ALA A 244 23.29 18.14 0.31
C ALA A 244 21.91 18.30 0.96
N TYR A 245 20.86 17.64 0.42
CA TYR A 245 19.54 17.68 1.04
C TYR A 245 19.54 17.07 2.44
N PHE A 246 20.10 15.88 2.63
CA PHE A 246 20.06 15.20 3.92
C PHE A 246 20.88 15.92 4.99
N LEU A 247 22.03 16.52 4.62
CA LEU A 247 22.81 17.38 5.51
C LEU A 247 22.06 18.66 5.86
N TYR A 248 21.39 19.28 4.88
CA TYR A 248 20.51 20.42 5.13
C TYR A 248 19.38 20.04 6.10
N ALA A 249 18.70 18.92 5.87
CA ALA A 249 17.59 18.46 6.71
C ALA A 249 18.07 18.21 8.15
N LEU A 250 19.22 17.54 8.31
CA LEU A 250 19.83 17.29 9.61
C LEU A 250 20.22 18.61 10.31
N ALA A 251 20.84 19.55 9.59
CA ALA A 251 21.26 20.83 10.16
C ALA A 251 20.07 21.73 10.53
N ARG A 252 18.99 21.72 9.75
CA ARG A 252 17.84 22.60 9.93
C ARG A 252 16.81 22.04 10.92
N PHE A 253 16.58 20.74 10.91
CA PHE A 253 15.47 20.09 11.64
C PHE A 253 15.95 19.03 12.64
N GLY A 254 17.24 18.73 12.71
CA GLY A 254 17.78 17.69 13.61
C GLY A 254 17.48 16.25 13.17
N SER A 255 16.86 16.04 12.01
CA SER A 255 16.50 14.72 11.47
C SER A 255 16.74 14.67 9.96
N LEU A 256 17.13 13.49 9.46
CA LEU A 256 17.27 13.23 8.02
C LEU A 256 15.90 13.19 7.29
N MET A 257 14.82 12.92 8.04
CA MET A 257 13.45 12.87 7.53
C MET A 257 12.55 13.59 8.54
N PRO A 258 12.49 14.94 8.48
CA PRO A 258 11.78 15.73 9.46
C PRO A 258 10.26 15.61 9.32
N THR A 259 9.54 15.76 10.43
CA THR A 259 8.07 15.78 10.49
C THR A 259 7.60 16.72 11.60
N PRO A 260 6.57 17.56 11.35
CA PRO A 260 6.00 18.44 12.37
C PRO A 260 5.11 17.72 13.40
N GLY A 261 4.63 16.51 13.11
CA GLY A 261 3.80 15.73 14.05
C GLY A 261 4.05 14.23 14.01
N THR A 262 3.35 13.50 14.88
CA THR A 262 3.29 12.04 14.89
C THR A 262 1.89 11.55 14.53
N LEU A 263 1.82 10.39 13.88
CA LEU A 263 0.54 9.77 13.51
C LEU A 263 -0.15 9.17 14.75
N TYR A 264 0.65 8.60 15.65
CA TYR A 264 0.18 7.90 16.83
C TYR A 264 0.85 8.47 18.07
N ALA A 265 0.08 8.55 19.16
CA ALA A 265 0.63 8.84 20.47
C ALA A 265 1.58 7.71 20.91
N GLU A 266 2.55 8.06 21.74
CA GLU A 266 3.37 7.06 22.41
C GLU A 266 2.52 6.31 23.44
N SER A 267 2.40 5.00 23.24
CA SER A 267 1.61 4.13 24.10
C SER A 267 2.17 2.72 24.03
N ALA A 268 3.29 2.49 24.70
CA ALA A 268 3.98 1.20 24.70
C ALA A 268 3.01 0.05 25.10
N PRO A 269 3.11 -1.12 24.44
CA PRO A 269 2.23 -2.23 24.73
C PRO A 269 2.50 -2.79 26.13
N ALA A 270 1.46 -3.04 26.92
CA ALA A 270 1.59 -3.60 28.27
C ALA A 270 2.28 -4.98 28.29
N GLN A 271 2.10 -5.75 27.22
CA GLN A 271 2.80 -7.01 26.97
C GLN A 271 3.31 -6.99 25.53
N ALA A 272 4.59 -6.65 25.37
CA ALA A 272 5.20 -6.60 24.05
C ALA A 272 5.39 -8.01 23.47
N MET A 273 4.94 -8.21 22.23
CA MET A 273 5.27 -9.42 21.47
C MET A 273 6.79 -9.62 21.38
N VAL A 274 7.24 -10.87 21.47
CA VAL A 274 8.63 -11.21 21.18
C VAL A 274 8.92 -11.02 19.67
N PRO A 275 10.17 -10.77 19.26
CA PRO A 275 10.48 -10.43 17.87
C PRO A 275 9.98 -11.45 16.83
N ILE A 276 10.06 -12.75 17.16
CA ILE A 276 9.62 -13.82 16.24
C ILE A 276 8.10 -13.85 16.07
N GLU A 277 7.35 -13.60 17.16
CA GLU A 277 5.89 -13.52 17.13
C GLU A 277 5.45 -12.31 16.31
N PHE A 278 6.11 -11.16 16.50
CA PHE A 278 5.86 -9.98 15.69
C PHE A 278 6.18 -10.22 14.21
N ALA A 279 7.29 -10.89 13.89
CA ALA A 279 7.64 -11.23 12.52
C ALA A 279 6.59 -12.14 11.86
N TRP A 280 6.03 -13.10 12.60
CA TRP A 280 4.89 -13.89 12.17
C TRP A 280 3.62 -13.08 11.97
N ARG A 281 3.28 -12.19 12.90
CA ARG A 281 2.12 -11.31 12.75
C ARG A 281 2.27 -10.39 11.54
N TYR A 282 3.47 -9.86 11.32
CA TYR A 282 3.82 -9.04 10.16
C TYR A 282 3.67 -9.83 8.87
N ALA A 283 4.23 -11.04 8.79
CA ALA A 283 4.15 -11.89 7.59
C ALA A 283 2.70 -12.29 7.29
N ALA A 284 1.93 -12.67 8.30
CA ALA A 284 0.50 -12.97 8.17
C ALA A 284 -0.29 -11.75 7.68
N ALA A 285 -0.07 -10.57 8.27
CA ALA A 285 -0.75 -9.35 7.86
C ALA A 285 -0.39 -8.93 6.43
N MET A 286 0.88 -9.07 6.01
CA MET A 286 1.29 -8.85 4.63
C MET A 286 0.60 -9.82 3.68
N TRP A 287 0.59 -11.11 4.03
CA TRP A 287 -0.05 -12.16 3.22
C TRP A 287 -1.54 -11.89 3.05
N GLU A 288 -2.27 -11.72 4.16
CA GLU A 288 -3.73 -11.47 4.19
C GLU A 288 -4.14 -10.22 3.43
N ARG A 289 -3.29 -9.19 3.37
CA ARG A 289 -3.60 -7.89 2.74
C ARG A 289 -3.28 -7.82 1.24
N LEU A 290 -2.50 -8.76 0.70
CA LEU A 290 -2.18 -8.78 -0.74
C LEU A 290 -3.40 -8.83 -1.66
N PRO A 291 -4.44 -9.66 -1.40
CA PRO A 291 -5.64 -9.71 -2.25
C PRO A 291 -6.65 -8.59 -1.95
N ILE A 292 -6.33 -7.58 -1.15
CA ILE A 292 -7.25 -6.54 -0.67
C ILE A 292 -6.88 -5.20 -1.32
N ILE A 293 -7.86 -4.42 -1.79
CA ILE A 293 -7.60 -3.08 -2.39
C ILE A 293 -7.25 -2.07 -1.29
N MET A 294 -8.02 -2.08 -0.20
CA MET A 294 -7.92 -1.14 0.91
C MET A 294 -7.72 -1.92 2.19
N SER A 295 -6.51 -1.97 2.72
CA SER A 295 -6.24 -2.70 3.96
C SER A 295 -7.03 -2.18 5.17
N HIS A 296 -7.55 -0.95 5.10
CA HIS A 296 -8.39 -0.35 6.14
C HIS A 296 -9.90 -0.45 5.88
N ALA A 297 -10.34 -0.52 4.61
CA ALA A 297 -11.74 -0.73 4.24
C ALA A 297 -12.08 -2.20 3.90
N ASN A 298 -11.08 -3.10 3.96
CA ASN A 298 -11.18 -4.54 3.73
C ASN A 298 -11.94 -4.94 2.45
N ILE A 299 -11.76 -4.17 1.37
CA ILE A 299 -12.41 -4.46 0.10
C ILE A 299 -11.68 -5.63 -0.57
N GLN A 300 -12.39 -6.75 -0.71
CA GLN A 300 -11.88 -8.02 -1.26
C GLN A 300 -12.45 -8.29 -2.66
N PRO A 301 -11.69 -8.04 -3.74
CA PRO A 301 -12.04 -8.42 -5.10
C PRO A 301 -12.40 -9.88 -5.29
N PHE A 302 -11.68 -10.75 -4.57
CA PHE A 302 -11.79 -12.19 -4.71
C PHE A 302 -12.70 -12.75 -3.63
N VAL A 303 -14.01 -12.72 -3.87
CA VAL A 303 -15.04 -13.12 -2.89
C VAL A 303 -15.02 -14.63 -2.60
N SER A 304 -14.57 -15.45 -3.56
CA SER A 304 -14.48 -16.91 -3.37
C SER A 304 -13.09 -17.34 -2.88
N HIS A 305 -13.05 -18.34 -2.01
CA HIS A 305 -11.79 -18.96 -1.56
C HIS A 305 -10.93 -19.45 -2.74
N LYS A 306 -11.57 -19.97 -3.80
CA LYS A 306 -10.89 -20.38 -5.04
C LYS A 306 -10.19 -19.20 -5.72
N GLY A 307 -10.84 -18.04 -5.82
CA GLY A 307 -10.25 -16.83 -6.41
C GLY A 307 -9.01 -16.34 -5.66
N VAL A 308 -9.07 -16.37 -4.32
CA VAL A 308 -7.92 -16.04 -3.46
C VAL A 308 -6.78 -17.04 -3.66
N LEU A 309 -7.07 -18.34 -3.76
CA LEU A 309 -6.06 -19.37 -4.02
C LEU A 309 -5.35 -19.16 -5.37
N PHE A 310 -6.10 -18.81 -6.43
CA PHE A 310 -5.52 -18.49 -7.73
C PHE A 310 -4.60 -17.26 -7.67
N PHE A 311 -5.01 -16.22 -6.95
CA PHE A 311 -4.20 -15.02 -6.74
C PHE A 311 -2.87 -15.34 -6.04
N TYR A 312 -2.88 -16.16 -4.98
CA TYR A 312 -1.63 -16.58 -4.35
C TYR A 312 -0.78 -17.48 -5.24
N GLY A 313 -1.40 -18.35 -6.05
CA GLY A 313 -0.70 -19.15 -7.06
C GLY A 313 0.10 -18.28 -8.04
N MET A 314 -0.47 -17.15 -8.49
CA MET A 314 0.21 -16.16 -9.33
C MET A 314 1.48 -15.58 -8.67
N LEU A 315 1.43 -15.32 -7.36
CA LEU A 315 2.56 -14.75 -6.61
C LEU A 315 3.67 -15.76 -6.32
N LEU A 316 3.39 -17.06 -6.41
CA LEU A 316 4.42 -18.11 -6.27
C LEU A 316 5.23 -18.32 -7.57
N VAL A 317 4.71 -17.89 -8.73
CA VAL A 317 5.38 -18.04 -10.03
C VAL A 317 6.78 -17.40 -10.06
N PRO A 318 7.00 -16.16 -9.56
CA PRO A 318 8.34 -15.59 -9.40
C PRO A 318 9.33 -16.48 -8.65
N ALA A 319 8.92 -17.02 -7.49
CA ALA A 319 9.78 -17.83 -6.64
C ALA A 319 10.14 -19.16 -7.32
N VAL A 320 9.15 -19.82 -7.93
CA VAL A 320 9.36 -21.05 -8.72
C VAL A 320 10.26 -20.77 -9.92
N GLY A 321 10.00 -19.69 -10.65
CA GLY A 321 10.81 -19.27 -11.79
C GLY A 321 12.26 -19.00 -11.42
N TRP A 322 12.49 -18.32 -10.29
CA TRP A 322 13.82 -18.10 -9.74
C TRP A 322 14.54 -19.41 -9.33
N LEU A 323 13.85 -20.34 -8.67
CA LEU A 323 14.42 -21.65 -8.32
C LEU A 323 14.79 -22.46 -9.58
N LEU A 324 13.89 -22.51 -10.57
CA LEU A 324 14.13 -23.19 -11.84
C LEU A 324 15.29 -22.55 -12.62
N ALA A 325 15.42 -21.22 -12.55
CA ALA A 325 16.56 -20.49 -13.10
C ALA A 325 17.88 -21.02 -12.58
N ARG A 326 17.98 -21.07 -11.25
CA ARG A 326 19.21 -21.39 -10.53
C ARG A 326 19.61 -22.85 -10.70
N LEU A 327 18.63 -23.75 -10.63
CA LEU A 327 18.84 -25.20 -10.77
C LEU A 327 19.04 -25.62 -12.23
N GLY A 328 18.45 -24.89 -13.19
CA GLY A 328 18.52 -25.19 -14.62
C GLY A 328 19.62 -24.46 -15.40
N ALA A 329 20.26 -23.46 -14.79
CA ALA A 329 21.21 -22.54 -15.42
C ALA A 329 22.25 -23.20 -16.33
N ARG A 330 22.99 -24.18 -15.79
CA ARG A 330 24.06 -24.88 -16.52
C ARG A 330 23.56 -25.68 -17.73
N ARG A 331 22.33 -26.18 -17.68
CA ARG A 331 21.75 -27.00 -18.77
C ARG A 331 21.08 -26.15 -19.85
N ARG A 332 20.77 -24.88 -19.58
CA ARG A 332 19.95 -24.02 -20.46
C ARG A 332 20.73 -22.88 -21.12
N GLY A 333 22.05 -22.79 -20.89
CA GLY A 333 22.89 -21.72 -21.46
C GLY A 333 22.46 -20.32 -21.04
N ILE A 334 21.97 -20.18 -19.80
CA ILE A 334 21.49 -18.90 -19.26
C ILE A 334 22.67 -18.02 -18.91
N ASP A 335 22.60 -16.73 -19.27
CA ASP A 335 23.61 -15.74 -18.91
C ASP A 335 23.78 -15.65 -17.38
N LEU A 336 25.02 -15.87 -16.93
CA LEU A 336 25.39 -15.81 -15.53
C LEU A 336 25.17 -14.42 -14.93
N ALA A 337 25.29 -13.35 -15.73
CA ALA A 337 25.01 -11.99 -15.29
C ALA A 337 23.54 -11.79 -14.90
N LEU A 338 22.61 -12.38 -15.67
CA LEU A 338 21.18 -12.33 -15.38
C LEU A 338 20.84 -13.11 -14.10
N ILE A 339 21.45 -14.28 -13.88
CA ILE A 339 21.27 -15.06 -12.65
C ILE A 339 21.76 -14.25 -11.44
N ARG A 340 22.95 -13.66 -11.53
CA ARG A 340 23.51 -12.83 -10.46
C ARG A 340 22.65 -11.61 -10.16
N ALA A 341 22.15 -10.91 -11.18
CA ALA A 341 21.25 -9.78 -10.99
C ALA A 341 19.93 -10.22 -10.33
N THR A 342 19.42 -11.40 -10.68
CA THR A 342 18.22 -11.95 -10.05
C THR A 342 18.46 -12.33 -8.59
N ASP A 343 19.58 -12.99 -8.29
CA ASP A 343 19.97 -13.33 -6.92
C ASP A 343 20.15 -12.05 -6.08
N ALA A 344 20.80 -11.03 -6.64
CA ALA A 344 20.96 -9.73 -5.98
C ALA A 344 19.61 -9.05 -5.72
N PHE A 345 18.66 -9.14 -6.66
CA PHE A 345 17.30 -8.63 -6.48
C PHE A 345 16.59 -9.35 -5.33
N ALA A 346 16.64 -10.68 -5.29
CA ALA A 346 16.01 -11.49 -4.24
C ALA A 346 16.63 -11.21 -2.86
N ILE A 347 17.96 -11.12 -2.77
CA ILE A 347 18.69 -10.77 -1.54
C ILE A 347 18.31 -9.35 -1.08
N ALA A 348 18.27 -8.38 -2.01
CA ALA A 348 17.90 -7.00 -1.69
C ALA A 348 16.46 -6.88 -1.19
N PHE A 349 15.54 -7.61 -1.82
CA PHE A 349 14.15 -7.66 -1.39
C PHE A 349 14.03 -8.26 0.02
N ALA A 350 14.71 -9.38 0.29
CA ALA A 350 14.71 -10.02 1.61
C ALA A 350 15.34 -9.13 2.69
N ALA A 351 16.47 -8.48 2.38
CA ALA A 351 17.14 -7.54 3.29
C ALA A 351 16.26 -6.31 3.60
N MET A 352 15.57 -5.77 2.58
CA MET A 352 14.65 -4.66 2.76
C MET A 352 13.41 -5.06 3.56
N LEU A 353 12.86 -6.26 3.33
CA LEU A 353 11.77 -6.81 4.11
C LEU A 353 12.17 -6.98 5.58
N LEU A 354 13.36 -7.55 5.85
CA LEU A 354 13.89 -7.70 7.20
C LEU A 354 14.07 -6.34 7.90
N LEU A 355 14.66 -5.36 7.21
CA LEU A 355 14.79 -4.01 7.72
C LEU A 355 13.42 -3.40 8.08
N HIS A 356 12.42 -3.61 7.22
CA HIS A 356 11.08 -3.10 7.45
C HIS A 356 10.39 -3.78 8.65
N VAL A 357 10.59 -5.10 8.84
CA VAL A 357 10.14 -5.82 10.05
C VAL A 357 10.79 -5.22 11.30
N VAL A 358 12.10 -4.94 11.28
CA VAL A 358 12.81 -4.35 12.43
C VAL A 358 12.30 -2.94 12.73
N ILE A 359 12.12 -2.10 11.71
CA ILE A 359 11.62 -0.73 11.88
C ILE A 359 10.18 -0.73 12.42
N THR A 360 9.30 -1.56 11.86
CA THR A 360 7.91 -1.66 12.32
C THR A 360 7.81 -2.26 13.71
N TYR A 361 8.69 -3.20 14.07
CA TYR A 361 8.76 -3.74 15.43
C TYR A 361 9.15 -2.65 16.43
N ARG A 362 10.17 -1.84 16.12
CA ARG A 362 10.53 -0.69 16.96
C ARG A 362 9.38 0.29 17.10
N GLY A 363 8.68 0.60 15.99
CA GLY A 363 7.49 1.43 16.02
C GLY A 363 6.38 0.87 16.92
N TYR A 364 6.15 -0.45 16.87
CA TYR A 364 5.22 -1.16 17.75
C TYR A 364 5.62 -1.08 19.22
N LEU A 365 6.92 -1.20 19.55
CA LEU A 365 7.38 -1.08 20.93
C LEU A 365 7.12 0.32 21.52
N HIS A 366 7.14 1.38 20.69
CA HIS A 366 6.84 2.75 21.14
C HIS A 366 5.35 3.08 21.17
N THR A 367 4.58 2.59 20.19
CA THR A 367 3.18 3.01 19.99
C THR A 367 2.15 1.96 20.42
N GLY A 368 2.57 0.70 20.61
CA GLY A 368 1.67 -0.43 20.84
C GLY A 368 0.84 -0.83 19.61
N LEU A 369 0.99 -0.13 18.48
CA LEU A 369 0.18 -0.32 17.27
C LEU A 369 0.91 -1.12 16.19
N LEU A 370 0.14 -1.96 15.48
CA LEU A 370 0.63 -2.76 14.35
C LEU A 370 0.56 -1.97 13.03
N ALA A 371 1.15 -0.79 13.04
CA ALA A 371 1.25 0.08 11.87
C ALA A 371 2.31 -0.42 10.87
N GLY A 372 2.25 0.06 9.62
CA GLY A 372 3.27 -0.28 8.61
C GLY A 372 3.20 -1.69 8.01
N MET A 373 2.28 -2.55 8.44
CA MET A 373 2.14 -3.92 7.92
C MET A 373 1.33 -3.97 6.60
N GLN A 374 1.77 -3.30 5.54
CA GLN A 374 1.04 -3.25 4.26
C GLN A 374 1.90 -3.61 3.03
N PRO A 375 1.42 -4.48 2.12
CA PRO A 375 2.21 -4.90 0.95
C PRO A 375 2.50 -3.77 -0.05
N ARG A 376 1.70 -2.68 -0.04
CA ARG A 376 1.88 -1.54 -0.95
C ARG A 376 3.29 -0.97 -0.98
N TYR A 377 4.02 -1.04 0.14
CA TYR A 377 5.38 -0.51 0.24
C TYR A 377 6.38 -1.18 -0.71
N PHE A 378 6.01 -2.30 -1.31
CA PHE A 378 6.80 -3.08 -2.26
C PHE A 378 6.24 -3.04 -3.68
N ALA A 379 5.15 -2.29 -3.92
CA ALA A 379 4.44 -2.29 -5.19
C ALA A 379 5.34 -1.84 -6.37
N PHE A 380 6.33 -0.99 -6.10
CA PHE A 380 7.30 -0.51 -7.09
C PHE A 380 8.19 -1.61 -7.69
N LEU A 381 8.26 -2.78 -7.05
CA LEU A 381 9.01 -3.94 -7.51
C LEU A 381 8.16 -4.95 -8.27
N LEU A 382 6.82 -4.82 -8.24
CA LEU A 382 5.90 -5.82 -8.77
C LEU A 382 6.32 -6.31 -10.17
N PRO A 383 6.44 -5.48 -11.23
CA PRO A 383 6.70 -5.98 -12.58
C PRO A 383 7.99 -6.79 -12.67
N ALA A 384 9.00 -6.36 -11.91
CA ALA A 384 10.33 -6.96 -11.90
C ALA A 384 10.36 -8.35 -11.27
N LEU A 385 9.46 -8.67 -10.33
CA LEU A 385 9.39 -9.99 -9.70
C LEU A 385 9.21 -11.11 -10.73
N TRP A 386 8.45 -10.84 -11.79
CA TRP A 386 8.12 -11.85 -12.80
C TRP A 386 9.13 -11.94 -13.95
N PHE A 387 9.96 -10.91 -14.17
CA PHE A 387 10.89 -10.89 -15.30
C PHE A 387 11.88 -12.06 -15.30
N PRO A 388 12.52 -12.45 -14.17
CA PRO A 388 13.41 -13.59 -14.17
C PRO A 388 12.72 -14.90 -14.55
N ALA A 389 11.50 -15.15 -14.07
CA ALA A 389 10.76 -16.36 -14.43
C ALA A 389 10.53 -16.45 -15.95
N PHE A 390 10.20 -15.32 -16.60
CA PHE A 390 9.85 -15.29 -18.01
C PHE A 390 10.99 -14.99 -18.98
N ALA A 391 12.11 -14.44 -18.49
CA ALA A 391 13.36 -14.39 -19.26
C ALA A 391 13.90 -15.81 -19.54
N LEU A 392 13.51 -16.79 -18.71
CA LEU A 392 14.11 -18.11 -18.68
C LEU A 392 13.21 -19.21 -19.21
N GLU A 393 11.90 -19.05 -19.11
CA GLU A 393 10.94 -19.97 -19.73
C GLU A 393 10.99 -19.80 -21.25
N ARG A 394 11.20 -20.89 -21.99
CA ARG A 394 11.25 -20.89 -23.47
C ARG A 394 10.00 -21.50 -24.11
N ARG A 395 9.19 -22.29 -23.39
CA ARG A 395 8.04 -22.99 -23.99
C ARG A 395 6.79 -22.08 -24.06
N PRO A 396 5.97 -22.17 -25.12
CA PRO A 396 4.79 -21.33 -25.29
C PRO A 396 3.57 -21.82 -24.49
N ALA A 397 3.33 -23.13 -24.42
CA ALA A 397 2.12 -23.69 -23.79
C ALA A 397 1.90 -23.31 -22.30
N PRO A 398 2.88 -23.45 -21.39
CA PRO A 398 2.68 -23.05 -19.99
C PRO A 398 2.47 -21.53 -19.85
N ARG A 399 3.04 -20.73 -20.76
CA ARG A 399 2.87 -19.27 -20.73
C ARG A 399 1.46 -18.84 -21.10
N THR A 400 0.85 -19.47 -22.09
CA THR A 400 -0.52 -19.13 -22.49
C THR A 400 -1.52 -19.42 -21.38
N LEU A 401 -1.35 -20.54 -20.65
CA LEU A 401 -2.19 -20.87 -19.50
C LEU A 401 -2.01 -19.84 -18.37
N ILE A 402 -0.75 -19.55 -17.99
CA ILE A 402 -0.44 -18.55 -16.96
C ILE A 402 -0.98 -17.17 -17.36
N ALA A 403 -0.80 -16.77 -18.63
CA ALA A 403 -1.32 -15.51 -19.16
C ALA A 403 -2.84 -15.44 -19.07
N GLY A 404 -3.55 -16.52 -19.44
CA GLY A 404 -5.01 -16.60 -19.32
C GLY A 404 -5.48 -16.45 -17.87
N THR A 405 -4.84 -17.15 -16.93
CA THR A 405 -5.15 -17.01 -15.50
C THR A 405 -4.90 -15.59 -15.00
N PHE A 406 -3.75 -14.99 -15.35
CA PHE A 406 -3.40 -13.65 -14.89
C PHE A 406 -4.31 -12.59 -15.51
N PHE A 407 -4.73 -12.78 -16.77
CA PHE A 407 -5.72 -11.93 -17.41
C PHE A 407 -7.05 -11.96 -16.66
N VAL A 408 -7.56 -13.15 -16.31
CA VAL A 408 -8.79 -13.29 -15.53
C VAL A 408 -8.64 -12.64 -14.16
N CYS A 409 -7.52 -12.86 -13.45
CA CYS A 409 -7.25 -12.19 -12.18
C CYS A 409 -7.16 -10.67 -12.32
N ALA A 410 -6.52 -10.16 -13.37
CA ALA A 410 -6.44 -8.72 -13.67
C ALA A 410 -7.80 -8.11 -13.96
N ALA A 411 -8.63 -8.81 -14.76
CA ALA A 411 -9.99 -8.38 -15.05
C ALA A 411 -10.85 -8.36 -13.78
N ILE A 412 -10.82 -9.42 -12.97
CA ILE A 412 -11.55 -9.48 -11.68
C ILE A 412 -11.07 -8.36 -10.75
N SER A 413 -9.76 -8.23 -10.58
CA SER A 413 -9.14 -7.18 -9.76
C SER A 413 -9.61 -5.81 -10.22
N PHE A 414 -9.50 -5.49 -11.51
CA PHE A 414 -9.92 -4.21 -12.06
C PHE A 414 -11.42 -3.93 -11.87
N TRP A 415 -12.28 -4.87 -12.26
CA TRP A 415 -13.73 -4.69 -12.18
C TRP A 415 -14.24 -4.65 -10.74
N ALA A 416 -13.65 -5.42 -9.83
CA ALA A 416 -14.00 -5.36 -8.43
C ALA A 416 -13.38 -4.13 -7.71
N SER A 417 -12.31 -3.57 -8.26
CA SER A 417 -11.75 -2.29 -7.84
C SER A 417 -12.47 -1.10 -8.47
N ALA A 418 -13.41 -1.34 -9.39
CA ALA A 418 -14.13 -0.27 -10.03
C ALA A 418 -14.96 0.49 -8.98
N PRO A 419 -14.99 1.81 -9.07
CA PRO A 419 -15.66 2.68 -8.10
C PRO A 419 -17.15 2.41 -7.92
N PHE A 420 -17.85 1.84 -8.89
CA PHE A 420 -19.25 1.49 -8.71
C PHE A 420 -19.39 0.21 -7.87
N VAL A 421 -18.39 -0.66 -7.83
CA VAL A 421 -18.33 -1.79 -6.90
C VAL A 421 -17.91 -1.30 -5.52
N ILE A 422 -16.92 -0.41 -5.44
CA ILE A 422 -16.50 0.25 -4.19
C ILE A 422 -17.64 1.09 -3.61
N ALA A 423 -18.31 1.93 -4.41
CA ALA A 423 -19.45 2.77 -4.06
C ALA A 423 -20.74 1.97 -3.85
N ARG A 424 -20.89 0.78 -4.44
CA ARG A 424 -22.00 -0.14 -4.12
C ARG A 424 -21.70 -0.97 -2.89
N GLN A 425 -20.44 -1.24 -2.55
CA GLN A 425 -20.08 -1.89 -1.29
C GLN A 425 -20.15 -0.90 -0.13
N SER A 426 -19.60 0.31 -0.28
CA SER A 426 -19.78 1.40 0.68
C SER A 426 -21.20 1.95 0.66
N GLY A 427 -21.87 1.93 -0.49
CA GLY A 427 -23.28 2.29 -0.66
C GLY A 427 -24.25 1.22 -0.19
N VAL A 428 -23.90 -0.07 -0.13
CA VAL A 428 -24.69 -1.08 0.60
C VAL A 428 -24.52 -0.86 2.10
N SER A 429 -23.33 -0.45 2.56
CA SER A 429 -23.10 0.00 3.94
C SER A 429 -23.77 1.35 4.28
N HIS A 430 -24.03 2.24 3.31
CA HIS A 430 -24.74 3.51 3.52
C HIS A 430 -26.24 3.43 3.17
N ALA A 431 -26.68 2.58 2.26
CA ALA A 431 -28.09 2.39 1.88
C ALA A 431 -28.82 1.42 2.81
N SER A 432 -28.11 0.50 3.49
CA SER A 432 -28.67 -0.13 4.70
C SER A 432 -28.99 0.91 5.78
N ASN A 433 -28.21 1.99 5.84
CA ASN A 433 -28.40 3.08 6.81
C ASN A 433 -29.44 4.12 6.34
N ALA A 434 -29.60 4.35 5.03
CA ALA A 434 -30.59 5.27 4.49
C ALA A 434 -31.99 4.64 4.31
N ALA A 435 -32.08 3.34 3.96
CA ALA A 435 -33.36 2.63 3.86
C ALA A 435 -34.02 2.40 5.24
N ALA A 436 -33.22 2.38 6.32
CA ALA A 436 -33.73 2.41 7.69
C ALA A 436 -34.18 3.82 8.13
N ALA A 437 -33.78 4.88 7.43
CA ALA A 437 -34.14 6.27 7.75
C ALA A 437 -35.42 6.76 7.04
N SER A 438 -36.03 5.97 6.14
CA SER A 438 -37.22 6.37 5.38
C SER A 438 -38.51 5.59 5.69
N GLN A 439 -38.58 4.83 6.78
CA GLN A 439 -39.83 4.26 7.30
C GLN A 439 -40.21 4.95 8.63
N HIS A 440 -40.58 6.24 8.59
CA HIS A 440 -41.96 6.81 8.61
C HIS A 440 -42.35 7.35 10.03
N PRO A 441 -43.25 8.36 10.18
CA PRO A 441 -44.45 8.53 9.35
C PRO A 441 -44.92 9.95 8.99
N GLY A 442 -45.47 10.03 7.77
CA GLY A 442 -46.34 11.09 7.29
C GLY A 442 -47.21 10.63 6.12
N SER A 443 -47.68 9.39 6.06
CA SER A 443 -48.82 9.01 5.21
C SER A 443 -49.50 7.74 5.70
N GLN A 444 -50.81 7.81 5.84
CA GLN A 444 -51.68 6.76 6.35
C GLN A 444 -51.82 5.59 5.35
N SER A 445 -51.70 4.35 5.84
CA SER A 445 -52.56 3.24 5.44
C SER A 445 -52.51 2.10 6.46
N LYS A 446 -53.65 1.45 6.65
CA LYS A 446 -53.97 0.40 7.65
C LYS A 446 -53.95 -0.99 6.95
N PRO A 447 -54.08 -2.11 7.67
CA PRO A 447 -53.01 -3.02 8.10
C PRO A 447 -52.97 -4.35 7.31
N ALA A 448 -51.81 -5.03 7.30
CA ALA A 448 -51.76 -6.47 7.05
C ALA A 448 -50.56 -7.15 7.75
N GLY A 449 -50.87 -8.15 8.58
CA GLY A 449 -50.04 -9.35 8.78
C GLY A 449 -48.78 -9.27 9.66
N LYS A 450 -48.89 -9.74 10.90
CA LYS A 450 -47.75 -10.14 11.76
C LYS A 450 -46.95 -11.28 11.12
N ALA A 451 -45.61 -11.15 11.09
CA ALA A 451 -44.66 -12.26 11.29
C ALA A 451 -43.32 -11.69 11.77
N GLY A 452 -42.96 -11.97 13.01
CA GLY A 452 -41.74 -11.46 13.64
C GLY A 452 -40.48 -12.18 13.14
N THR A 453 -39.44 -11.43 12.84
CA THR A 453 -38.05 -11.91 12.77
C THR A 453 -37.24 -11.11 13.78
N ALA A 454 -36.55 -11.80 14.69
CA ALA A 454 -35.69 -11.18 15.68
C ALA A 454 -34.48 -10.50 14.99
N PRO A 455 -33.95 -9.38 15.54
CA PRO A 455 -32.79 -8.69 14.98
C PRO A 455 -31.53 -9.56 14.98
N ALA A 456 -30.68 -9.37 13.95
CA ALA A 456 -29.51 -10.19 13.63
C ALA A 456 -28.39 -10.18 14.67
N VAL A 457 -28.25 -9.07 15.40
CA VAL A 457 -27.18 -8.82 16.38
C VAL A 457 -27.85 -8.27 17.63
N GLN A 458 -27.37 -8.69 18.78
CA GLN A 458 -27.92 -8.34 20.09
C GLN A 458 -26.83 -7.68 20.94
N GLY A 459 -27.21 -6.83 21.88
CA GLY A 459 -26.25 -6.23 22.81
C GLY A 459 -26.87 -5.26 23.80
N HIS A 460 -26.11 -4.95 24.84
CA HIS A 460 -26.55 -4.14 25.97
C HIS A 460 -25.39 -3.33 26.57
N LEU A 461 -25.71 -2.13 27.07
CA LEU A 461 -24.80 -1.32 27.86
C LEU A 461 -25.09 -1.52 29.34
N ASP A 462 -24.16 -2.13 30.06
CA ASP A 462 -24.23 -2.30 31.51
C ASP A 462 -23.81 -1.02 32.25
N GLU A 463 -22.88 -0.25 31.68
CA GLU A 463 -22.42 1.01 32.24
C GLU A 463 -22.15 2.05 31.14
N PHE A 464 -22.64 3.26 31.37
CA PHE A 464 -22.39 4.43 30.55
C PHE A 464 -22.25 5.65 31.47
N ARG A 465 -21.03 6.18 31.63
CA ARG A 465 -20.79 7.35 32.48
C ARG A 465 -19.87 8.34 31.77
N LEU A 466 -20.40 9.53 31.49
CA LEU A 466 -19.64 10.65 30.95
C LEU A 466 -19.25 11.60 32.10
N SER A 467 -17.96 11.91 32.22
CA SER A 467 -17.41 12.81 33.23
C SER A 467 -16.33 13.68 32.61
N GLY A 468 -16.65 14.95 32.32
CA GLY A 468 -15.74 15.86 31.62
C GLY A 468 -15.41 15.35 30.21
N ASP A 469 -14.13 15.20 29.92
CA ASP A 469 -13.60 14.71 28.65
C ASP A 469 -13.51 13.18 28.56
N ARG A 470 -14.01 12.46 29.59
CA ARG A 470 -13.90 11.00 29.68
C ARG A 470 -15.24 10.29 29.70
N LEU A 471 -15.34 9.22 28.93
CA LEU A 471 -16.50 8.34 28.85
C LEU A 471 -16.14 6.91 29.26
N LYS A 472 -16.74 6.42 30.35
CA LYS A 472 -16.68 5.03 30.79
C LYS A 472 -17.80 4.22 30.14
N LEU A 473 -17.45 3.11 29.50
CA LEU A 473 -18.36 2.19 28.82
C LEU A 473 -18.13 0.76 29.26
N ARG A 474 -19.20 0.05 29.62
CA ARG A 474 -19.18 -1.40 29.84
C ARG A 474 -20.44 -2.04 29.26
N GLY A 475 -20.32 -3.21 28.67
CA GLY A 475 -21.45 -3.90 28.07
C GLY A 475 -21.08 -5.18 27.35
N TRP A 476 -21.98 -5.63 26.48
CA TRP A 476 -21.73 -6.74 25.56
C TRP A 476 -22.46 -6.56 24.23
N ALA A 477 -21.94 -7.20 23.18
CA ALA A 477 -22.55 -7.25 21.86
C ALA A 477 -22.17 -8.56 21.13
N PHE A 478 -23.15 -9.18 20.48
CA PHE A 478 -23.02 -10.50 19.87
C PHE A 478 -23.82 -10.61 18.56
N ASP A 479 -23.21 -11.16 17.52
CA ASP A 479 -23.86 -11.44 16.25
C ASP A 479 -24.52 -12.83 16.30
N ALA A 480 -25.83 -12.85 16.51
CA ALA A 480 -26.59 -14.08 16.65
C ALA A 480 -26.78 -14.82 15.31
N ARG A 481 -26.57 -14.17 14.15
CA ARG A 481 -26.58 -14.85 12.85
C ARG A 481 -25.24 -15.51 12.55
N GLY A 482 -24.15 -14.85 12.92
CA GLY A 482 -22.79 -15.35 12.75
C GLY A 482 -22.36 -16.34 13.84
N SER A 483 -23.07 -16.38 14.97
CA SER A 483 -22.66 -17.11 16.19
C SER A 483 -21.24 -16.67 16.60
N GLU A 484 -21.00 -15.37 16.62
CA GLU A 484 -19.68 -14.81 16.92
C GLU A 484 -19.77 -13.43 17.61
N ALA A 485 -18.73 -13.08 18.38
CA ALA A 485 -18.61 -11.75 18.95
C ALA A 485 -18.50 -10.68 17.84
N VAL A 486 -19.08 -9.50 18.10
CA VAL A 486 -18.93 -8.38 17.16
C VAL A 486 -17.46 -8.00 17.00
N ARG A 487 -17.05 -7.52 15.82
CA ARG A 487 -15.65 -7.20 15.52
C ARG A 487 -15.08 -6.13 16.45
N ARG A 488 -15.90 -5.15 16.79
CA ARG A 488 -15.58 -4.03 17.68
C ARG A 488 -16.84 -3.26 18.06
N ILE A 489 -16.72 -2.50 19.14
CA ILE A 489 -17.66 -1.46 19.54
C ILE A 489 -17.18 -0.14 18.96
N ILE A 490 -18.09 0.63 18.37
CA ILE A 490 -17.84 1.94 17.81
C ILE A 490 -18.58 2.96 18.67
N VAL A 491 -17.87 4.02 19.04
CA VAL A 491 -18.43 5.16 19.79
C VAL A 491 -18.51 6.35 18.84
N LEU A 492 -19.68 6.95 18.74
CA LEU A 492 -20.01 7.99 17.76
C LEU A 492 -20.59 9.22 18.47
N ARG A 493 -20.44 10.39 17.87
CA ARG A 493 -21.18 11.60 18.20
C ARG A 493 -21.73 12.18 16.90
N GLY A 494 -23.03 12.02 16.66
CA GLY A 494 -23.61 12.21 15.33
C GLY A 494 -22.84 11.39 14.29
N ASP A 495 -22.47 12.02 13.17
CA ASP A 495 -21.76 11.35 12.08
C ASP A 495 -20.25 11.14 12.33
N ARG A 496 -19.72 11.62 13.46
CA ARG A 496 -18.28 11.54 13.77
C ARG A 496 -17.97 10.36 14.68
N ARG A 497 -17.13 9.45 14.20
CA ARG A 497 -16.55 8.38 15.02
C ARG A 497 -15.55 8.97 16.01
N LEU A 498 -15.80 8.74 17.30
CA LEU A 498 -14.91 9.16 18.39
C LEU A 498 -13.82 8.12 18.63
N THR A 499 -14.18 6.83 18.70
CA THR A 499 -13.21 5.74 18.89
C THR A 499 -13.78 4.38 18.46
N SER A 500 -12.97 3.33 18.58
CA SER A 500 -13.44 1.94 18.60
C SER A 500 -12.72 1.08 19.61
N VAL A 501 -13.47 0.15 20.19
CA VAL A 501 -13.07 -0.68 21.33
C VAL A 501 -13.21 -2.15 20.92
N PRO A 502 -12.25 -3.03 21.25
CA PRO A 502 -12.43 -4.45 21.03
C PRO A 502 -13.58 -5.01 21.87
N SER A 503 -14.26 -6.03 21.34
CA SER A 503 -15.19 -6.89 22.08
C SER A 503 -14.50 -8.22 22.35
N ASP A 504 -13.72 -8.29 23.42
CA ASP A 504 -12.91 -9.46 23.78
C ASP A 504 -13.00 -9.85 25.26
N ARG A 505 -13.83 -9.15 26.05
CA ARG A 505 -14.01 -9.45 27.47
C ARG A 505 -14.92 -10.64 27.68
N ALA A 506 -14.57 -11.46 28.68
CA ALA A 506 -15.33 -12.63 29.03
C ALA A 506 -16.71 -12.27 29.60
N ARG A 507 -17.78 -12.85 29.06
CA ARG A 507 -19.17 -12.76 29.50
C ARG A 507 -19.82 -14.15 29.60
N PRO A 508 -19.45 -14.96 30.61
CA PRO A 508 -20.05 -16.29 30.80
C PRO A 508 -21.56 -16.23 31.06
N ASP A 509 -22.03 -15.14 31.66
CA ASP A 509 -23.44 -14.84 31.86
C ASP A 509 -24.20 -14.69 30.54
N VAL A 510 -23.61 -13.99 29.56
CA VAL A 510 -24.19 -13.80 28.23
C VAL A 510 -24.14 -15.11 27.42
N ALA A 511 -23.01 -15.83 27.46
CA ALA A 511 -22.88 -17.13 26.81
C ALA A 511 -23.93 -18.13 27.32
N LYS A 512 -24.16 -18.14 28.64
CA LYS A 512 -25.21 -18.95 29.25
C LYS A 512 -26.61 -18.50 28.85
N ALA A 513 -26.88 -17.18 28.81
CA ALA A 513 -28.19 -16.63 28.46
C ALA A 513 -28.56 -16.89 26.99
N LEU A 514 -27.59 -16.80 26.08
CA LEU A 514 -27.77 -17.07 24.65
C LEU A 514 -27.68 -18.56 24.30
N SER A 515 -27.27 -19.41 25.26
CA SER A 515 -26.95 -20.84 25.02
C SER A 515 -25.93 -21.03 23.90
N ASP A 516 -24.97 -20.12 23.81
CA ASP A 516 -23.95 -20.06 22.76
C ASP A 516 -22.56 -19.84 23.39
N PRO A 517 -21.63 -20.81 23.30
CA PRO A 517 -20.29 -20.68 23.89
C PRO A 517 -19.45 -19.60 23.20
N ASP A 518 -19.72 -19.27 21.93
CA ASP A 518 -18.98 -18.25 21.18
C ASP A 518 -19.31 -16.83 21.65
N ALA A 519 -20.42 -16.65 22.38
CA ALA A 519 -20.73 -15.41 23.07
C ALA A 519 -19.86 -15.16 24.32
N LEU A 520 -18.96 -16.08 24.69
CA LEU A 520 -18.06 -15.89 25.83
C LEU A 520 -17.21 -14.62 25.68
N LYS A 521 -16.81 -14.22 24.48
CA LYS A 521 -15.96 -13.02 24.26
C LYS A 521 -16.74 -11.79 23.81
N SER A 522 -18.05 -11.76 24.04
CA SER A 522 -18.93 -10.66 23.60
C SER A 522 -18.83 -9.37 24.43
N GLY A 523 -18.03 -9.35 25.49
CA GLY A 523 -17.96 -8.21 26.42
C GLY A 523 -16.99 -7.11 26.02
N PHE A 524 -17.24 -5.91 26.55
CA PHE A 524 -16.30 -4.79 26.50
C PHE A 524 -16.35 -4.00 27.81
N ASP A 525 -15.21 -3.43 28.20
CA ASP A 525 -15.06 -2.52 29.34
C ASP A 525 -13.91 -1.56 29.04
N THR A 526 -14.21 -0.28 28.86
CA THR A 526 -13.23 0.73 28.45
C THR A 526 -13.54 2.13 28.98
N GLU A 527 -12.51 2.97 29.00
CA GLU A 527 -12.61 4.39 29.25
C GLU A 527 -12.04 5.14 28.03
N VAL A 528 -12.85 6.04 27.47
CA VAL A 528 -12.55 6.80 26.25
C VAL A 528 -12.29 8.25 26.64
N GLY A 529 -11.07 8.74 26.41
CA GLY A 529 -10.71 10.15 26.61
C GLY A 529 -10.90 11.00 25.35
N GLY A 530 -10.75 12.33 25.48
CA GLY A 530 -10.84 13.26 24.35
C GLY A 530 -12.28 13.52 23.87
N ILE A 531 -13.26 13.31 24.73
CA ILE A 531 -14.64 13.72 24.46
C ILE A 531 -14.70 15.25 24.51
N PRO A 532 -15.21 15.93 23.46
CA PRO A 532 -15.26 17.40 23.45
C PRO A 532 -16.00 17.95 24.67
N GLU A 533 -15.46 19.00 25.28
CA GLU A 533 -16.12 19.67 26.41
C GLU A 533 -17.54 20.13 26.04
N GLY A 534 -18.48 19.96 26.97
CA GLY A 534 -19.89 20.27 26.76
C GLY A 534 -20.70 19.21 25.99
N THR A 535 -20.08 18.10 25.57
CA THR A 535 -20.82 16.97 24.97
C THR A 535 -21.84 16.42 25.98
N ARG A 536 -23.10 16.30 25.55
CA ARG A 536 -24.15 15.69 26.39
C ARG A 536 -24.15 14.16 26.22
N PRO A 537 -24.48 13.38 27.27
CA PRO A 537 -24.54 11.92 27.18
C PRO A 537 -25.35 11.38 26.00
N CYS A 538 -26.52 11.97 25.70
CA CYS A 538 -27.38 11.50 24.62
C CYS A 538 -26.90 11.90 23.21
N GLU A 539 -25.83 12.71 23.09
CA GLU A 539 -25.17 12.96 21.80
C GLU A 539 -24.19 11.83 21.44
N ILE A 540 -23.87 10.95 22.39
CA ILE A 540 -22.94 9.85 22.20
C ILE A 540 -23.72 8.57 21.94
N GLU A 541 -23.47 7.97 20.79
CA GLU A 541 -24.05 6.72 20.37
C GLU A 541 -23.01 5.59 20.42
N VAL A 542 -23.45 4.37 20.72
CA VAL A 542 -22.58 3.19 20.82
C VAL A 542 -23.17 2.07 19.97
N ALA A 543 -22.37 1.50 19.07
CA ALA A 543 -22.79 0.41 18.19
C ALA A 543 -21.78 -0.74 18.20
N GLY A 544 -22.24 -1.98 18.07
CA GLY A 544 -21.41 -3.12 17.71
C GLY A 544 -21.33 -3.29 16.18
N GLU A 545 -20.15 -3.54 15.64
CA GLU A 545 -19.94 -3.85 14.22
C GLU A 545 -19.91 -5.37 13.99
N ALA A 546 -20.92 -5.90 13.30
CA ALA A 546 -21.00 -7.30 12.89
C ALA A 546 -19.96 -7.66 11.82
N ARG A 547 -19.81 -8.94 11.51
CA ARG A 547 -18.81 -9.41 10.53
C ARG A 547 -19.09 -8.92 9.11
N ASP A 548 -20.36 -8.79 8.76
CA ASP A 548 -20.84 -8.24 7.49
C ASP A 548 -20.74 -6.69 7.42
N GLY A 549 -20.28 -6.06 8.51
CA GLY A 549 -20.13 -4.61 8.62
C GLY A 549 -21.39 -3.88 9.08
N ALA A 550 -22.48 -4.60 9.38
CA ALA A 550 -23.69 -3.99 9.93
C ALA A 550 -23.41 -3.41 11.33
N LEU A 551 -23.87 -2.17 11.56
CA LEU A 551 -23.81 -1.53 12.87
C LEU A 551 -25.10 -1.79 13.63
N VAL A 552 -24.97 -2.23 14.87
CA VAL A 552 -26.11 -2.43 15.76
C VAL A 552 -25.95 -1.60 17.01
N TRP A 553 -26.85 -0.64 17.15
CA TRP A 553 -26.89 0.31 18.25
C TRP A 553 -27.24 -0.40 19.55
N LEU A 554 -26.37 -0.21 20.55
CA LEU A 554 -26.56 -0.79 21.87
C LEU A 554 -27.55 0.07 22.65
N ARG A 555 -28.64 -0.55 23.11
CA ARG A 555 -29.72 0.15 23.80
C ARG A 555 -29.22 0.76 25.12
N ARG A 556 -29.55 2.02 25.33
CA ARG A 556 -29.40 2.72 26.61
C ARG A 556 -30.79 2.90 27.23
N GLY A 557 -30.93 2.64 28.52
CA GLY A 557 -32.23 2.72 29.21
C GLY A 557 -32.76 4.14 29.45
N THR A 558 -31.95 5.19 29.25
CA THR A 558 -32.23 6.55 29.74
C THR A 558 -32.24 7.66 28.69
N CYS A 559 -31.88 7.36 27.43
CA CYS A 559 -32.09 8.28 26.32
C CYS A 559 -33.12 7.60 25.40
N ASN A 560 -34.39 8.03 25.46
CA ASN A 560 -35.35 7.70 24.40
C ASN A 560 -35.04 8.60 23.19
N PRO A 561 -35.27 8.11 21.95
CA PRO A 561 -35.19 8.96 20.75
C PRO A 561 -36.15 10.15 20.83
#